data_AF-A0A9P0SJ13-F1
#
_entry.id   AF-A0A9P0SJ13-F1
#
_cell.length_a   1.000
_cell.length_b   1.000
_cell.length_c   1.000
_cell.angle_alpha   90.00
_cell.angle_beta   90.00
_cell.angle_gamma   90.00
#
_symmetry.space_group_name_H-M   'P 1'
#
loop_
_entity.id
_entity.type
_entity.pdbx_description
1 polymer ?
#
loop_
_entity_poly.entity_id
_entity_poly.type
_entity_poly.pdbx_seq_one_letter_code
_entity_poly.pdbx_strand_id
1 'polypeptide(L)'
;MDSLCKDHFLQRQYRKLDGGVLWSRNERNLDCTVTFQTHSILQRFMLHFELLQLDCNDHLYVYDGAHATAPPKADLSCRNTKQQVGALFTRSNFVTLKYVTDNWGTDANGFKLVITSVKDPKHGCKEFRCKQREFCVSADLTCDGVDHCADGSDEDTAALCPENGSGGSSETWMVVAGGTAVLLVLLIAALLCCYCRRRAPNRRTHLHLEQMASSNGAGKAVPSSPGSTTRLPGNWAHPAGPRGYRAARPGRLRARAQR
;
A
#
# COMPACT_ATOMS: atom_id res chain seq x y z
N MET A 1 -11.64 4.23 -4.58
CA MET A 1 -12.49 4.50 -5.75
C MET A 1 -13.75 5.17 -5.27
N ASP A 2 -13.90 6.46 -5.55
CA ASP A 2 -15.04 7.23 -5.08
C ASP A 2 -16.01 7.42 -6.25
N SER A 3 -17.19 6.79 -6.15
CA SER A 3 -18.33 7.15 -7.01
C SER A 3 -18.67 8.61 -6.76
N LEU A 4 -18.92 9.37 -7.82
CA LEU A 4 -19.10 10.83 -7.80
C LEU A 4 -19.99 11.34 -6.64
N CYS A 5 -21.01 10.55 -6.23
CA CYS A 5 -22.16 11.05 -5.47
C CYS A 5 -22.58 10.22 -4.25
N LYS A 6 -21.72 9.35 -3.70
CA LYS A 6 -22.14 8.40 -2.66
C LYS A 6 -22.61 9.02 -1.33
N ASP A 7 -22.30 10.29 -1.05
CA ASP A 7 -22.69 10.97 0.18
C ASP A 7 -23.37 12.32 -0.09
N HIS A 8 -24.69 12.39 0.10
CA HIS A 8 -25.49 13.64 0.05
C HIS A 8 -24.97 14.73 1.01
N PHE A 9 -24.25 14.35 2.07
CA PHE A 9 -23.74 15.29 3.08
C PHE A 9 -22.52 16.11 2.59
N LEU A 10 -21.82 15.66 1.55
CA LEU A 10 -20.59 16.28 1.05
C LEU A 10 -20.81 17.19 -0.17
N GLN A 11 -22.05 17.40 -0.60
CA GLN A 11 -22.40 18.29 -1.74
C GLN A 11 -22.20 19.78 -1.44
N ARG A 12 -22.01 20.16 -0.16
CA ARG A 12 -21.88 21.58 0.26
C ARG A 12 -20.46 22.04 0.57
N GLN A 13 -19.45 21.18 0.45
CA GLN A 13 -18.07 21.53 0.78
C GLN A 13 -17.16 21.35 -0.42
N TYR A 14 -16.40 22.40 -0.75
CA TYR A 14 -15.40 22.36 -1.80
C TYR A 14 -14.31 21.35 -1.45
N ARG A 15 -14.04 20.43 -2.38
CA ARG A 15 -12.98 19.44 -2.22
C ARG A 15 -11.73 19.94 -2.90
N LYS A 16 -10.65 20.07 -2.14
CA LYS A 16 -9.35 20.34 -2.74
C LYS A 16 -8.83 19.08 -3.41
N LEU A 17 -8.39 19.20 -4.65
CA LEU A 17 -7.98 18.06 -5.46
C LEU A 17 -6.81 18.45 -6.36
N ASP A 18 -5.72 17.68 -6.27
CA ASP A 18 -4.58 17.81 -7.18
C ASP A 18 -4.76 16.97 -8.43
N GLY A 19 -5.25 15.75 -8.28
CA GLY A 19 -5.57 14.82 -9.35
C GLY A 19 -6.47 13.70 -8.83
N GLY A 20 -7.26 13.09 -9.71
CA GLY A 20 -8.05 11.93 -9.36
C GLY A 20 -8.95 11.43 -10.48
N VAL A 21 -9.56 10.27 -10.24
CA VAL A 21 -10.46 9.61 -11.18
C VAL A 21 -11.87 9.57 -10.59
N LEU A 22 -12.82 10.12 -11.35
CA LEU A 22 -14.24 10.08 -11.06
C LEU A 22 -14.87 9.02 -11.95
N TRP A 23 -15.52 8.04 -11.32
CA TRP A 23 -16.13 6.91 -12.03
C TRP A 23 -17.62 6.83 -11.73
N SER A 24 -18.40 6.73 -12.80
CA SER A 24 -19.84 6.45 -12.79
C SER A 24 -20.10 5.14 -13.56
N ARG A 25 -20.99 4.30 -13.03
CA ARG A 25 -21.41 3.04 -13.66
C ARG A 25 -22.89 2.76 -13.39
N ASN A 26 -23.73 2.95 -14.40
CA ASN A 26 -25.17 2.68 -14.37
C ASN A 26 -25.88 3.34 -13.16
N GLU A 27 -25.56 4.61 -12.91
CA GLU A 27 -26.20 5.40 -11.85
C GLU A 27 -27.60 5.84 -12.29
N ARG A 28 -28.62 5.65 -11.43
CA ARG A 28 -30.04 5.90 -11.78
C ARG A 28 -30.69 6.86 -10.80
N ASN A 29 -31.62 7.67 -11.31
CA ASN A 29 -32.36 8.70 -10.56
C ASN A 29 -31.44 9.62 -9.75
N LEU A 30 -30.29 9.96 -10.32
CA LEU A 30 -29.28 10.77 -9.66
C LEU A 30 -29.46 12.23 -10.05
N ASP A 31 -29.52 13.13 -9.08
CA ASP A 31 -29.22 14.56 -9.29
C ASP A 31 -28.12 14.95 -8.32
N CYS A 32 -26.92 15.12 -8.86
CA CYS A 32 -25.73 15.30 -8.06
C CYS A 32 -24.89 16.44 -8.58
N THR A 33 -24.50 17.34 -7.68
CA THR A 33 -23.58 18.43 -7.96
C THR A 33 -22.40 18.34 -7.02
N VAL A 34 -21.19 18.35 -7.57
CA VAL A 34 -19.93 18.34 -6.82
C VAL A 34 -19.02 19.45 -7.32
N THR A 35 -18.32 20.11 -6.42
CA THR A 35 -17.40 21.20 -6.75
C THR A 35 -16.01 20.91 -6.19
N PHE A 36 -15.02 21.03 -7.07
CA PHE A 36 -13.61 20.89 -6.75
C PHE A 36 -12.90 22.24 -6.81
N GLN A 37 -11.87 22.37 -5.98
CA GLN A 37 -11.00 23.54 -5.92
C GLN A 37 -9.55 23.07 -6.03
N THR A 38 -8.71 23.79 -6.77
CA THR A 38 -7.26 23.51 -6.75
C THR A 38 -6.63 23.97 -5.43
N HIS A 39 -5.44 23.45 -5.10
CA HIS A 39 -4.71 23.90 -3.91
C HIS A 39 -4.18 25.33 -4.05
N SER A 40 -3.93 25.79 -5.27
CA SER A 40 -3.46 27.14 -5.59
C SER A 40 -4.34 27.84 -6.61
N ILE A 41 -4.52 29.17 -6.43
CA ILE A 41 -5.22 30.03 -7.40
C ILE A 41 -4.49 30.16 -8.74
N LEU A 42 -3.20 29.78 -8.80
CA LEU A 42 -2.39 29.76 -10.03
C LEU A 42 -2.58 28.46 -10.82
N GLN A 43 -3.35 27.51 -10.30
CA GLN A 43 -3.72 26.28 -10.97
C GLN A 43 -5.15 26.37 -11.51
N ARG A 44 -5.43 25.57 -12.52
CA ARG A 44 -6.75 25.36 -13.10
C ARG A 44 -6.96 23.87 -13.34
N PHE A 45 -8.18 23.43 -13.58
CA PHE A 45 -8.47 22.02 -13.87
C PHE A 45 -8.38 21.70 -15.37
N MET A 46 -7.71 20.59 -15.66
CA MET A 46 -7.87 19.81 -16.88
C MET A 46 -8.78 18.62 -16.59
N LEU A 47 -9.69 18.32 -17.52
CA LEU A 47 -10.59 17.19 -17.46
C LEU A 47 -10.50 16.42 -18.77
N HIS A 48 -10.36 15.12 -18.72
CA HIS A 48 -10.48 14.27 -19.91
C HIS A 48 -11.09 12.91 -19.56
N PHE A 49 -11.61 12.23 -20.57
CA PHE A 49 -12.36 10.99 -20.39
C PHE A 49 -11.58 9.80 -20.93
N GLU A 50 -11.31 8.83 -20.07
CA GLU A 50 -10.85 7.51 -20.51
C GLU A 50 -12.00 6.71 -21.13
N LEU A 51 -13.20 6.87 -20.55
CA LEU A 51 -14.46 6.26 -20.98
C LEU A 51 -15.59 7.30 -20.84
N LEU A 52 -16.43 7.39 -21.86
CA LEU A 52 -17.62 8.24 -21.87
C LEU A 52 -18.70 7.55 -22.69
N GLN A 53 -19.75 7.09 -22.01
CA GLN A 53 -20.91 6.45 -22.63
C GLN A 53 -22.14 6.75 -21.78
N LEU A 54 -22.81 7.86 -22.03
CA LEU A 54 -23.99 8.27 -21.27
C LEU A 54 -25.27 7.78 -21.95
N ASP A 55 -26.36 7.70 -21.18
CA ASP A 55 -27.70 7.61 -21.78
C ASP A 55 -28.06 8.94 -22.47
N CYS A 56 -29.06 8.92 -23.36
CA CYS A 56 -29.48 10.12 -24.09
C CYS A 56 -30.33 11.08 -23.25
N ASN A 57 -30.95 10.56 -22.18
CA ASN A 57 -31.67 11.37 -21.20
C ASN A 57 -30.75 11.82 -20.05
N ASP A 58 -29.60 11.17 -19.89
CA ASP A 58 -28.59 11.55 -18.93
C ASP A 58 -27.77 12.74 -19.43
N HIS A 59 -27.43 13.61 -18.48
CA HIS A 59 -26.62 14.79 -18.74
C HIS A 59 -25.52 14.96 -17.70
N LEU A 60 -24.27 15.06 -18.18
CA LEU A 60 -23.12 15.49 -17.40
C LEU A 60 -22.73 16.92 -17.81
N TYR A 61 -23.01 17.87 -16.94
CA TYR A 61 -22.67 19.27 -17.10
C TYR A 61 -21.33 19.59 -16.43
N VAL A 62 -20.48 20.31 -17.15
CA VAL A 62 -19.20 20.82 -16.65
C VAL A 62 -19.26 22.33 -16.58
N TYR A 63 -19.12 22.91 -15.39
CA TYR A 63 -19.11 24.35 -15.17
C TYR A 63 -17.70 24.84 -14.79
N ASP A 64 -17.26 25.92 -15.45
CA ASP A 64 -16.00 26.60 -15.15
C ASP A 64 -16.21 27.62 -14.02
N GLY A 65 -16.33 27.12 -12.79
CA GLY A 65 -16.57 27.93 -11.60
C GLY A 65 -17.08 27.13 -10.41
N ALA A 66 -17.32 27.83 -9.30
CA ALA A 66 -17.72 27.23 -8.02
C ALA A 66 -19.22 26.87 -7.92
N HIS A 67 -20.04 27.30 -8.89
CA HIS A 67 -21.49 27.11 -8.86
C HIS A 67 -22.06 26.79 -10.24
N ALA A 68 -23.14 26.01 -10.29
CA ALA A 68 -23.87 25.64 -11.49
C ALA A 68 -24.90 26.72 -11.92
N THR A 69 -24.52 28.00 -11.91
CA THR A 69 -25.41 29.14 -12.22
C THR A 69 -25.19 29.75 -13.59
N ALA A 70 -23.98 29.62 -14.13
CA ALA A 70 -23.65 30.08 -15.48
C ALA A 70 -23.97 28.99 -16.52
N PRO A 71 -24.06 29.33 -17.83
CA PRO A 71 -24.10 28.31 -18.87
C PRO A 71 -22.92 27.32 -18.73
N PRO A 72 -23.17 26.01 -18.84
CA PRO A 72 -22.11 25.03 -18.69
C PRO A 72 -21.08 25.18 -19.81
N LYS A 73 -19.81 24.93 -19.47
CA LYS A 73 -18.71 24.85 -20.45
C LYS A 73 -18.90 23.67 -21.39
N ALA A 74 -19.45 22.56 -20.88
CA ALA A 74 -19.82 21.40 -21.67
C ALA A 74 -21.10 20.78 -21.10
N ASP A 75 -21.98 20.35 -21.99
CA ASP A 75 -23.16 19.53 -21.72
C ASP A 75 -22.98 18.23 -22.50
N LEU A 76 -22.76 17.13 -21.77
CA LEU A 76 -22.42 15.83 -22.34
C LEU A 76 -23.58 14.86 -22.14
N SER A 77 -23.93 14.17 -23.22
CA SER A 77 -24.95 13.12 -23.24
C SER A 77 -24.51 12.01 -24.21
N CYS A 78 -25.40 11.09 -24.59
CA CYS A 78 -25.10 9.95 -25.47
C CYS A 78 -24.52 10.31 -26.85
N ARG A 79 -24.70 11.56 -27.29
CA ARG A 79 -24.20 12.04 -28.60
C ARG A 79 -22.70 12.34 -28.57
N ASN A 80 -22.12 12.48 -27.39
CA ASN A 80 -20.73 12.88 -27.21
C ASN A 80 -19.86 11.65 -26.99
N THR A 81 -18.73 11.57 -27.71
CA THR A 81 -17.71 10.56 -27.48
C THR A 81 -16.45 11.16 -26.85
N LYS A 82 -15.64 10.33 -26.19
CA LYS A 82 -14.39 10.82 -25.58
C LYS A 82 -13.46 11.54 -26.57
N GLN A 83 -13.42 11.08 -27.83
CA GLN A 83 -12.56 11.67 -28.87
C GLN A 83 -13.07 13.04 -29.33
N GLN A 84 -14.39 13.24 -29.35
CA GLN A 84 -14.98 14.53 -29.71
C GLN A 84 -14.82 15.58 -28.61
N VAL A 85 -14.96 15.15 -27.35
CA VAL A 85 -14.81 16.05 -26.19
C VAL A 85 -13.34 16.43 -25.97
N GLY A 86 -12.44 15.45 -26.06
CA GLY A 86 -11.01 15.64 -25.79
C GLY A 86 -10.74 16.14 -24.37
N ALA A 87 -9.60 16.83 -24.21
CA ALA A 87 -9.23 17.46 -22.95
C ALA A 87 -9.89 18.85 -22.82
N LEU A 88 -10.72 19.00 -21.79
CA LEU A 88 -11.37 20.25 -21.39
C LEU A 88 -10.52 20.97 -20.35
N PHE A 89 -10.43 22.29 -20.48
CA PHE A 89 -9.67 23.13 -19.54
C PHE A 89 -10.54 24.24 -18.95
N THR A 90 -10.57 24.33 -17.63
CA THR A 90 -11.18 25.46 -16.91
C THR A 90 -10.27 26.69 -16.97
N ARG A 91 -10.85 27.87 -16.74
CA ARG A 91 -10.11 29.13 -16.57
C ARG A 91 -9.99 29.50 -15.10
N SER A 92 -10.96 29.10 -14.28
CA SER A 92 -10.92 29.35 -12.84
C SER A 92 -10.20 28.22 -12.10
N ASN A 93 -9.92 28.46 -10.81
CA ASN A 93 -9.37 27.48 -9.89
C ASN A 93 -10.46 26.56 -9.30
N PHE A 94 -11.69 26.63 -9.82
CA PHE A 94 -12.84 25.82 -9.42
C PHE A 94 -13.44 25.10 -10.63
N VAL A 95 -13.98 23.92 -10.41
CA VAL A 95 -14.82 23.22 -11.38
C VAL A 95 -16.01 22.62 -10.67
N THR A 96 -17.20 22.79 -11.24
CA THR A 96 -18.42 22.18 -10.74
C THR A 96 -18.92 21.18 -11.77
N LEU A 97 -19.16 19.95 -11.34
CA LEU A 97 -19.75 18.90 -12.15
C LEU A 97 -21.17 18.66 -11.65
N LYS A 98 -22.14 18.68 -12.56
CA LYS A 98 -23.50 18.27 -12.28
C LYS A 98 -23.85 17.06 -13.14
N TYR A 99 -24.20 15.96 -12.52
CA TYR A 99 -24.62 14.74 -13.21
C TYR A 99 -26.07 14.45 -12.86
N VAL A 100 -26.92 14.43 -13.90
CA VAL A 100 -28.35 14.17 -13.81
C VAL A 100 -28.65 12.92 -14.62
N THR A 101 -29.28 11.93 -13.98
CA THR A 101 -29.70 10.69 -14.63
C THR A 101 -31.17 10.41 -14.40
N ASP A 102 -31.78 9.65 -15.31
CA ASP A 102 -33.14 9.17 -15.17
C ASP A 102 -33.20 7.74 -14.59
N ASN A 103 -34.37 7.10 -14.66
CA ASN A 103 -34.53 5.74 -14.15
C ASN A 103 -34.09 4.65 -15.15
N TRP A 104 -33.61 5.04 -16.32
CA TRP A 104 -33.19 4.17 -17.39
C TRP A 104 -31.65 4.11 -17.44
N GLY A 105 -31.11 2.99 -17.95
CA GLY A 105 -29.65 2.80 -18.01
C GLY A 105 -29.25 1.34 -18.01
N THR A 106 -28.17 1.04 -18.73
CA THR A 106 -27.53 -0.28 -18.83
C THR A 106 -26.17 -0.28 -18.13
N ASP A 107 -25.60 -1.45 -17.90
CA ASP A 107 -24.27 -1.58 -17.28
C ASP A 107 -23.11 -1.00 -18.13
N ALA A 108 -23.40 -0.68 -19.40
CA ALA A 108 -22.47 0.01 -20.29
C ALA A 108 -22.54 1.55 -20.13
N ASN A 109 -23.59 2.08 -19.51
CA ASN A 109 -23.73 3.51 -19.29
C ASN A 109 -22.84 3.95 -18.11
N GLY A 110 -22.13 5.05 -18.29
CA GLY A 110 -21.22 5.61 -17.31
C GLY A 110 -20.07 6.39 -17.95
N PHE A 111 -19.15 6.82 -17.11
CA PHE A 111 -17.96 7.52 -17.54
C PHE A 111 -16.82 7.32 -16.55
N LYS A 112 -15.59 7.36 -17.06
CA LYS A 112 -14.36 7.45 -16.27
C LYS A 112 -13.68 8.75 -16.66
N LEU A 113 -13.77 9.72 -15.77
CA LEU A 113 -13.27 11.08 -15.93
C LEU A 113 -12.02 11.25 -15.08
N VAL A 114 -10.92 11.64 -15.70
CA VAL A 114 -9.70 12.06 -15.00
C VAL A 114 -9.74 13.57 -14.86
N ILE A 115 -9.63 14.04 -13.62
CA ILE A 115 -9.58 15.45 -13.26
C ILE A 115 -8.21 15.75 -12.67
N THR A 116 -7.51 16.73 -13.23
CA THR A 116 -6.14 17.07 -12.85
C THR A 116 -6.02 18.58 -12.65
N SER A 117 -5.40 19.01 -11.56
CA SER A 117 -4.95 20.39 -11.38
C SER A 117 -3.67 20.60 -12.17
N VAL A 118 -3.70 21.57 -13.08
CA VAL A 118 -2.59 21.90 -13.96
C VAL A 118 -2.15 23.34 -13.73
N LYS A 119 -0.84 23.57 -13.85
CA LYS A 119 -0.24 24.90 -13.76
C LYS A 119 0.38 25.28 -15.10
N ASP A 120 0.18 26.54 -15.50
CA ASP A 120 0.76 27.05 -16.74
C ASP A 120 2.29 27.22 -16.59
N PRO A 121 3.07 26.93 -17.66
CA PRO A 121 4.54 26.95 -17.61
C PRO A 121 5.11 28.33 -17.24
N LYS A 122 4.34 29.40 -17.52
CA LYS A 122 4.69 30.79 -17.18
C LYS A 122 4.88 31.02 -15.67
N HIS A 123 4.26 30.21 -14.83
CA HIS A 123 4.33 30.34 -13.38
C HIS A 123 5.38 29.41 -12.73
N GLY A 124 6.21 28.75 -13.54
CA GLY A 124 7.28 27.86 -13.12
C GLY A 124 6.81 26.43 -12.83
N CYS A 125 7.50 25.47 -13.47
CA CYS A 125 7.31 24.03 -13.30
C CYS A 125 8.40 23.49 -12.36
N LYS A 126 8.03 23.06 -11.15
CA LYS A 126 8.99 22.46 -10.21
C LYS A 126 8.84 20.94 -10.09
N GLU A 127 7.71 20.41 -10.53
CA GLU A 127 7.32 19.01 -10.42
C GLU A 127 7.47 18.35 -11.80
N PHE A 128 6.39 17.89 -12.41
CA PHE A 128 6.43 17.21 -13.71
C PHE A 128 5.82 18.07 -14.83
N ARG A 129 6.38 17.97 -16.04
CA ARG A 129 5.93 18.71 -17.23
C ARG A 129 5.46 17.76 -18.31
N CYS A 130 4.18 17.85 -18.68
CA CYS A 130 3.59 17.05 -19.76
C CYS A 130 4.25 17.35 -21.11
N LYS A 131 4.45 16.32 -21.95
CA LYS A 131 5.20 16.43 -23.22
C LYS A 131 4.48 17.27 -24.28
N GLN A 132 3.18 17.05 -24.47
CA GLN A 132 2.47 17.65 -25.61
C GLN A 132 2.14 19.13 -25.43
N ARG A 133 1.71 19.54 -24.23
CA ARG A 133 1.15 20.88 -23.99
C ARG A 133 1.94 21.71 -22.96
N GLU A 134 3.01 21.15 -22.41
CA GLU A 134 3.95 21.80 -21.49
C GLU A 134 3.34 22.33 -20.17
N PHE A 135 2.15 21.88 -19.79
CA PHE A 135 1.61 22.18 -18.46
C PHE A 135 2.31 21.35 -17.39
N CYS A 136 2.18 21.82 -16.16
CA CYS A 136 2.75 21.15 -15.00
C CYS A 136 1.70 20.48 -14.16
N VAL A 137 1.99 19.26 -13.74
CA VAL A 137 1.19 18.45 -12.81
C VAL A 137 2.04 18.09 -11.59
N SER A 138 1.37 17.70 -10.50
CA SER A 138 2.06 17.23 -9.29
C SER A 138 2.91 16.01 -9.58
N ALA A 139 4.07 15.92 -8.95
CA ALA A 139 4.94 14.75 -9.03
C ALA A 139 4.30 13.50 -8.39
N ASP A 140 3.33 13.70 -7.48
CA ASP A 140 2.58 12.60 -6.88
C ASP A 140 1.59 11.94 -7.84
N LEU A 141 1.33 12.59 -8.99
CA LEU A 141 0.43 12.11 -10.05
C LEU A 141 1.19 11.49 -11.23
N THR A 142 2.48 11.21 -11.06
CA THR A 142 3.28 10.49 -12.07
C THR A 142 3.47 9.06 -11.63
N CYS A 143 3.41 8.11 -12.57
CA CYS A 143 3.57 6.68 -12.33
C CYS A 143 2.49 6.09 -11.41
N ASP A 144 1.28 6.64 -11.43
CA ASP A 144 0.14 6.19 -10.62
C ASP A 144 -0.87 5.33 -11.41
N GLY A 145 -0.60 5.10 -12.70
CA GLY A 145 -1.43 4.32 -13.61
C GLY A 145 -2.63 5.09 -14.17
N VAL A 146 -2.69 6.41 -13.97
CA VAL A 146 -3.73 7.30 -14.50
C VAL A 146 -3.07 8.35 -15.38
N ASP A 147 -3.59 8.53 -16.60
CA ASP A 147 -3.07 9.55 -17.52
C ASP A 147 -3.50 10.95 -17.06
N HIS A 148 -2.69 11.64 -16.27
CA HIS A 148 -2.95 12.99 -15.80
C HIS A 148 -2.57 14.08 -16.81
N CYS A 149 -1.81 13.73 -17.86
CA CYS A 149 -1.42 14.66 -18.92
C CYS A 149 -2.31 14.65 -20.18
N ALA A 150 -3.25 13.70 -20.27
CA ALA A 150 -4.09 13.39 -21.44
C ALA A 150 -3.29 12.97 -22.70
N ASP A 151 -1.97 12.82 -22.57
CA ASP A 151 -1.04 12.31 -23.58
C ASP A 151 -0.23 11.11 -23.06
N GLY A 152 -0.49 10.66 -21.83
CA GLY A 152 0.20 9.57 -21.14
C GLY A 152 1.65 9.85 -20.75
N SER A 153 2.13 11.09 -20.92
CA SER A 153 3.55 11.39 -20.73
C SER A 153 4.05 11.28 -19.29
N ASP A 154 3.14 11.40 -18.33
CA ASP A 154 3.34 11.18 -16.89
C ASP A 154 3.53 9.70 -16.51
N GLU A 155 3.09 8.78 -17.37
CA GLU A 155 3.26 7.33 -17.21
C GLU A 155 4.35 6.76 -18.14
N ASP A 156 4.75 7.52 -19.16
CA ASP A 156 5.64 7.08 -20.23
C ASP A 156 7.10 7.48 -19.96
N THR A 157 7.78 6.74 -19.09
CA THR A 157 9.25 6.49 -19.18
C THR A 157 9.70 5.36 -18.24
N ALA A 158 10.53 4.44 -18.76
CA ALA A 158 11.26 3.46 -17.96
C ALA A 158 12.28 4.08 -16.97
N ALA A 159 12.53 5.39 -17.08
CA ALA A 159 13.44 6.15 -16.22
C ALA A 159 12.72 6.94 -15.10
N LEU A 160 11.48 7.45 -15.33
CA LEU A 160 10.71 8.12 -14.28
C LEU A 160 9.94 7.11 -13.42
N CYS A 161 9.44 6.05 -14.05
CA CYS A 161 8.75 4.94 -13.39
C CYS A 161 9.64 3.69 -13.42
N PRO A 162 10.67 3.57 -12.56
CA PRO A 162 11.31 2.27 -12.40
C PRO A 162 10.23 1.27 -12.00
N GLU A 163 10.15 0.11 -12.67
CA GLU A 163 9.19 -0.97 -12.38
C GLU A 163 9.41 -1.57 -10.97
N ASN A 164 9.25 -0.76 -9.95
CA ASN A 164 9.25 -1.14 -8.55
C ASN A 164 7.85 -0.84 -7.99
N GLY A 165 6.87 -1.58 -8.51
CA GLY A 165 5.81 -2.16 -7.68
C GLY A 165 4.80 -1.23 -7.00
N SER A 166 4.25 -0.23 -7.69
CA SER A 166 2.99 0.44 -7.26
C SER A 166 1.74 -0.24 -7.83
N GLY A 167 1.71 -1.58 -7.84
CA GLY A 167 0.49 -2.37 -8.02
C GLY A 167 0.05 -2.90 -6.66
N GLY A 168 -1.10 -2.45 -6.16
CA GLY A 168 -1.69 -2.89 -4.90
C GLY A 168 -2.13 -4.36 -4.87
N SER A 169 -1.19 -5.30 -4.95
CA SER A 169 -1.40 -6.74 -4.79
C SER A 169 -0.28 -7.38 -3.98
N SER A 170 -0.48 -7.41 -2.66
CA SER A 170 0.04 -8.40 -1.71
C SER A 170 1.46 -8.96 -1.93
N GLU A 171 2.48 -8.14 -1.69
CA GLU A 171 3.83 -8.59 -1.30
C GLU A 171 3.83 -9.08 0.18
N THR A 172 2.89 -9.96 0.54
CA THR A 172 2.85 -10.68 1.83
C THR A 172 2.83 -12.19 1.67
N TRP A 173 2.71 -12.70 0.44
CA TRP A 173 2.67 -14.14 0.18
C TRP A 173 3.96 -14.84 0.58
N MET A 174 5.14 -14.20 0.49
CA MET A 174 6.39 -14.86 0.90
C MET A 174 6.49 -15.07 2.42
N VAL A 175 5.98 -14.14 3.23
CA VAL A 175 5.96 -14.28 4.70
C VAL A 175 4.88 -15.27 5.14
N VAL A 176 3.71 -15.25 4.47
CA VAL A 176 2.59 -16.15 4.78
C VAL A 176 2.88 -17.59 4.32
N ALA A 177 3.45 -17.77 3.13
CA ALA A 177 3.85 -19.09 2.62
C ALA A 177 5.00 -19.69 3.44
N GLY A 178 5.99 -18.86 3.83
CA GLY A 178 7.08 -19.29 4.71
C GLY A 178 6.57 -19.74 6.09
N GLY A 179 5.73 -18.92 6.74
CA GLY A 179 5.18 -19.23 8.06
C GLY A 179 4.28 -20.47 8.07
N THR A 180 3.44 -20.64 7.04
CA THR A 180 2.55 -21.81 6.92
C THR A 180 3.33 -23.10 6.68
N ALA A 181 4.39 -23.07 5.85
CA ALA A 181 5.24 -24.24 5.63
C ALA A 181 5.95 -24.70 6.91
N VAL A 182 6.49 -23.78 7.71
CA VAL A 182 7.17 -24.12 8.98
C VAL A 182 6.19 -24.73 9.99
N LEU A 183 4.98 -24.19 10.11
CA LEU A 183 3.96 -24.75 11.00
C LEU A 183 3.51 -26.16 10.59
N LEU A 184 3.37 -26.42 9.29
CA LEU A 184 3.05 -27.76 8.78
C LEU A 184 4.15 -28.77 9.07
N VAL A 185 5.42 -28.40 8.90
CA VAL A 185 6.56 -29.27 9.23
C VAL A 185 6.60 -29.61 10.72
N LEU A 186 6.35 -28.64 11.60
CA LEU A 186 6.30 -28.86 13.05
C LEU A 186 5.13 -29.77 13.46
N LEU A 187 3.96 -29.62 12.85
CA LEU A 187 2.80 -30.49 13.09
C LEU A 187 3.06 -31.93 12.64
N ILE A 188 3.65 -32.12 11.47
CA ILE A 188 4.01 -33.46 10.97
C ILE A 188 5.05 -34.12 11.89
N ALA A 189 6.08 -33.37 12.32
CA ALA A 189 7.08 -33.87 13.26
C ALA A 189 6.46 -34.27 14.63
N ALA A 190 5.51 -33.48 15.13
CA ALA A 190 4.78 -33.79 16.36
C ALA A 190 3.92 -35.05 16.21
N LEU A 191 3.19 -35.20 15.10
CA LEU A 191 2.38 -36.39 14.83
C LEU A 191 3.25 -37.65 14.70
N LEU A 192 4.39 -37.57 14.01
CA LEU A 192 5.36 -38.67 13.93
C LEU A 192 5.94 -39.02 15.30
N CYS A 193 6.28 -38.03 16.13
CA CYS A 193 6.77 -38.27 17.50
C CYS A 193 5.69 -38.95 18.36
N CYS A 194 4.44 -38.47 18.29
CA CYS A 194 3.30 -39.10 18.97
C CYS A 194 3.05 -40.51 18.48
N TYR A 195 3.17 -40.76 17.17
CA TYR A 195 3.01 -42.09 16.59
C TYR A 195 4.11 -43.05 17.04
N CYS A 196 5.38 -42.62 17.02
CA CYS A 196 6.51 -43.40 17.52
C CYS A 196 6.40 -43.68 19.03
N ARG A 197 5.91 -42.71 19.82
CA ARG A 197 5.66 -42.89 21.26
C ARG A 197 4.49 -43.82 21.55
N ARG A 198 3.42 -43.77 20.76
CA ARG A 198 2.27 -44.70 20.87
C ARG A 198 2.63 -46.11 20.37
N ARG A 199 3.50 -46.22 19.37
CA ARG A 199 4.08 -47.49 18.89
C ARG A 199 5.19 -48.05 19.78
N ALA A 200 5.52 -47.39 20.89
CA ALA A 200 6.39 -47.96 21.91
C ALA A 200 5.58 -48.54 23.10
N PRO A 201 4.84 -49.65 22.95
CA PRO A 201 4.57 -50.52 24.08
C PRO A 201 5.78 -51.44 24.31
N ASN A 202 6.40 -51.25 25.48
CA ASN A 202 7.10 -52.26 26.28
C ASN A 202 8.35 -52.97 25.71
N ARG A 203 9.54 -52.34 25.87
CA ARG A 203 10.82 -53.06 25.98
C ARG A 203 11.56 -52.70 27.27
N ARG A 204 10.83 -52.68 28.39
CA ARG A 204 11.39 -52.54 29.76
C ARG A 204 10.96 -53.73 30.61
N THR A 205 11.55 -54.90 30.37
CA THR A 205 11.74 -55.99 31.36
C THR A 205 12.40 -57.20 30.67
N HIS A 206 13.73 -57.20 30.52
CA HIS A 206 14.51 -58.44 30.44
C HIS A 206 16.01 -58.21 30.77
N LEU A 207 16.32 -57.29 31.70
CA LEU A 207 17.70 -56.97 32.07
C LEU A 207 18.05 -57.44 33.49
N HIS A 208 17.31 -58.41 34.05
CA HIS A 208 17.51 -58.84 35.45
C HIS A 208 17.64 -60.34 35.69
N LEU A 209 18.04 -61.14 34.70
CA LEU A 209 18.56 -62.48 34.95
C LEU A 209 19.63 -62.79 33.91
N GLU A 210 20.89 -62.59 34.30
CA GLU A 210 22.12 -63.25 33.82
C GLU A 210 23.32 -62.44 34.33
N GLN A 211 23.33 -62.23 35.66
CA GLN A 211 24.58 -61.97 36.37
C GLN A 211 25.26 -63.33 36.49
N MET A 212 26.21 -63.64 35.59
CA MET A 212 27.30 -64.61 35.79
C MET A 212 28.09 -64.83 34.48
N ALA A 213 29.02 -63.93 34.12
CA ALA A 213 30.20 -64.28 33.32
C ALA A 213 31.25 -63.16 33.31
N SER A 214 32.29 -63.36 34.12
CA SER A 214 33.69 -63.03 33.83
C SER A 214 34.11 -61.55 33.75
N SER A 215 34.36 -60.99 34.94
CA SER A 215 35.53 -60.13 35.18
C SER A 215 36.81 -60.91 34.85
N ASN A 216 37.74 -60.30 34.09
CA ASN A 216 39.18 -60.29 34.41
C ASN A 216 39.96 -59.48 33.36
N GLY A 217 40.74 -58.50 33.83
CA GLY A 217 41.65 -57.71 33.00
C GLY A 217 42.41 -56.67 33.82
N ALA A 218 43.34 -57.14 34.64
CA ALA A 218 44.22 -56.33 35.48
C ALA A 218 45.37 -55.70 34.66
N GLY A 219 45.77 -54.47 35.01
CA GLY A 219 46.96 -53.81 34.46
C GLY A 219 47.61 -52.87 35.49
N LYS A 220 48.83 -53.22 35.89
CA LYS A 220 49.66 -52.63 36.95
C LYS A 220 50.34 -51.30 36.54
N ALA A 221 50.85 -50.64 37.57
CA ALA A 221 51.50 -49.33 37.67
C ALA A 221 52.99 -49.24 37.18
N VAL A 222 53.37 -48.05 36.63
CA VAL A 222 54.58 -47.20 36.93
C VAL A 222 55.98 -47.74 36.50
N PRO A 223 57.12 -46.96 36.35
CA PRO A 223 57.43 -45.50 36.25
C PRO A 223 58.35 -45.05 35.07
N SER A 224 58.61 -43.73 35.00
CA SER A 224 59.92 -43.03 34.79
C SER A 224 60.13 -42.13 33.56
N SER A 225 60.51 -40.87 33.86
CA SER A 225 61.02 -39.76 33.02
C SER A 225 62.53 -39.91 32.71
N PRO A 226 63.28 -38.95 32.09
CA PRO A 226 62.93 -37.61 31.55
C PRO A 226 63.51 -37.25 30.15
N GLY A 227 63.13 -36.09 29.58
CA GLY A 227 63.96 -35.41 28.55
C GLY A 227 63.26 -34.63 27.41
N SER A 228 62.93 -33.36 27.68
CA SER A 228 62.94 -32.15 26.81
C SER A 228 62.30 -32.07 25.38
N THR A 229 61.35 -31.10 25.28
CA THR A 229 60.98 -30.17 24.17
C THR A 229 60.39 -30.75 22.87
N THR A 230 59.20 -30.37 22.35
CA THR A 230 58.74 -29.02 21.96
C THR A 230 57.22 -29.00 21.58
N ARG A 231 56.53 -27.84 21.77
CA ARG A 231 55.23 -27.33 21.19
C ARG A 231 53.83 -27.73 21.78
N LEU A 232 53.19 -26.73 22.44
CA LEU A 232 51.80 -26.15 22.36
C LEU A 232 50.51 -27.03 22.42
N PRO A 233 49.31 -26.50 22.78
CA PRO A 233 48.93 -25.50 23.80
C PRO A 233 47.66 -25.86 24.66
N GLY A 234 47.52 -25.19 25.82
CA GLY A 234 46.26 -24.67 26.39
C GLY A 234 45.25 -25.63 27.07
N ASN A 235 44.46 -25.23 28.07
CA ASN A 235 44.48 -24.08 28.97
C ASN A 235 43.48 -24.40 30.10
N TRP A 236 43.83 -24.07 31.35
CA TRP A 236 42.93 -24.15 32.51
C TRP A 236 42.16 -22.85 32.73
N ALA A 237 41.06 -23.04 33.45
CA ALA A 237 40.04 -22.14 33.96
C ALA A 237 40.40 -20.73 34.48
N HIS A 238 39.30 -19.96 34.61
CA HIS A 238 39.02 -18.79 35.47
C HIS A 238 39.30 -17.39 34.87
N PRO A 239 38.54 -16.31 35.23
CA PRO A 239 38.24 -15.95 36.63
C PRO A 239 36.90 -15.27 36.98
N ALA A 240 36.76 -15.06 38.29
CA ALA A 240 35.70 -14.40 39.04
C ALA A 240 35.87 -12.87 39.18
N GLY A 241 34.80 -12.15 39.59
CA GLY A 241 34.81 -10.74 40.05
C GLY A 241 33.40 -10.20 40.43
N PRO A 242 33.24 -9.15 41.29
CA PRO A 242 32.54 -9.29 42.57
C PRO A 242 31.26 -8.43 42.83
N ARG A 243 30.72 -8.62 44.06
CA ARG A 243 29.50 -8.08 44.75
C ARG A 243 29.36 -6.55 44.85
N GLY A 244 28.11 -6.06 44.99
CA GLY A 244 27.79 -4.77 45.67
C GLY A 244 26.29 -4.38 45.66
N TYR A 245 25.68 -4.20 46.85
CA TYR A 245 24.31 -3.70 47.10
C TYR A 245 24.21 -2.16 47.00
N ARG A 246 23.05 -1.60 46.59
CA ARG A 246 22.33 -0.48 47.27
C ARG A 246 20.97 -0.14 46.63
N ALA A 247 20.13 0.49 47.45
CA ALA A 247 18.68 0.57 47.38
C ALA A 247 18.10 1.75 46.58
N ALA A 248 16.85 1.55 46.14
CA ALA A 248 15.68 2.44 46.06
C ALA A 248 15.86 3.98 46.07
N ARG A 249 15.18 4.65 45.11
CA ARG A 249 14.04 5.57 45.38
C ARG A 249 13.32 6.02 44.09
N PRO A 250 12.00 6.27 44.14
CA PRO A 250 11.20 6.76 43.01
C PRO A 250 11.04 8.29 43.02
N GLY A 251 11.07 8.92 41.84
CA GLY A 251 10.79 10.35 41.66
C GLY A 251 9.41 10.56 41.02
N ARG A 252 8.49 11.14 41.79
CA ARG A 252 7.13 11.52 41.40
C ARG A 252 7.01 13.05 41.56
N LEU A 253 6.81 13.79 40.47
CA LEU A 253 6.40 15.20 40.44
C LEU A 253 5.48 15.35 39.21
N ARG A 254 4.15 15.29 39.31
CA ARG A 254 3.20 16.38 39.65
C ARG A 254 3.58 17.74 39.07
N ALA A 255 3.02 18.06 37.90
CA ALA A 255 2.78 19.43 37.46
C ALA A 255 1.28 19.72 37.59
N ARG A 256 0.97 20.80 38.31
CA ARG A 256 -0.37 21.34 38.56
C ARG A 256 -0.59 22.51 37.61
N ALA A 257 -1.82 22.64 37.13
CA ALA A 257 -2.31 23.80 36.39
C ALA A 257 -2.28 25.08 37.24
N GLN A 258 -2.13 26.24 36.59
CA GLN A 258 -3.14 27.31 36.62
C GLN A 258 -2.74 28.54 35.79
N ARG A 259 -3.77 29.05 35.09
CA ARG A 259 -4.05 30.42 34.62
C ARG A 259 -3.23 30.98 33.47
#